data_AF-A0A925PT95-F1
#
_entry.id   AF-A0A925PT95-F1
#
_cell.length_a   1.000
_cell.length_b   1.000
_cell.length_c   1.000
_cell.angle_alpha   90.00
_cell.angle_beta   90.00
_cell.angle_gamma   90.00
#
_symmetry.space_group_name_H-M   'P 1'
#
loop_
_entity.id
_entity.type
_entity.pdbx_description
1 polymer ?
#
loop_
_entity_poly.entity_id
_entity_poly.type
_entity_poly.pdbx_seq_one_letter_code
_entity_poly.pdbx_strand_id
1 'polypeptide(L)'
;MRLAPLAFSAAVLLPALGTPAHAVDLANGESILKNTCAACHGFPPVGGPERAAGQPSLIANAINFRVPAMGFLRGTITAADIDDIAAYLLFLQNPTPTPTPTLPDSYQGLWLKFPYESESGWGINFTHQGSTLFATWFTYDTDGSGMWLVMSNGTESTGHRFTGDLYRTTAPGAFSSVPFVPIAGSNYTLVGTLSVIFFDADSAEMNYTVNGVTQTKNLARYVYVANPPRCTLGGTPGASPNYQDLWWVPDGRESGWGVNLTHQGDILFGTWFTYQAGGKGMWLVMSGGVKTAEGVYSGVLQRTTGPAFSASPFNPSLVQRSTVGDATFTFTDANNGKFRYTVNGVTQTKDITRLVYANPVTVCK
;
A
#
# COMPACT_ATOMS: atom_id res chain seq x y z
N MET A 1 -81.70 21.89 14.50
CA MET A 1 -81.08 21.14 13.38
C MET A 1 -79.66 21.67 13.18
N ARG A 2 -78.66 20.89 13.63
CA ARG A 2 -77.23 20.87 13.22
C ARG A 2 -76.42 20.21 14.35
N LEU A 3 -76.05 18.95 14.11
CA LEU A 3 -75.18 18.12 14.96
C LEU A 3 -73.72 18.38 14.59
N ALA A 4 -72.84 18.46 15.60
CA ALA A 4 -71.39 18.58 15.44
C ALA A 4 -70.75 17.20 15.19
N PRO A 5 -69.66 17.09 14.40
CA PRO A 5 -68.96 15.82 14.23
C PRO A 5 -67.87 15.64 15.30
N LEU A 6 -67.84 14.46 15.92
CA LEU A 6 -66.75 13.95 16.75
C LEU A 6 -65.59 13.51 15.86
N ALA A 7 -64.39 14.08 16.08
CA ALA A 7 -63.16 13.64 15.44
C ALA A 7 -62.49 12.53 16.28
N PHE A 8 -62.42 11.33 15.72
CA PHE A 8 -61.60 10.23 16.27
C PHE A 8 -60.13 10.49 15.94
N SER A 9 -59.28 10.69 16.97
CA SER A 9 -57.83 10.72 16.81
C SER A 9 -57.28 9.29 16.76
N ALA A 10 -56.79 8.87 15.60
CA ALA A 10 -55.99 7.64 15.46
C ALA A 10 -54.53 7.96 15.81
N ALA A 11 -54.07 7.52 16.97
CA ALA A 11 -52.65 7.56 17.33
C ALA A 11 -51.91 6.49 16.52
N VAL A 12 -51.15 6.93 15.51
CA VAL A 12 -50.19 6.09 14.80
C VAL A 12 -48.98 5.90 15.73
N LEU A 13 -48.79 4.70 16.27
CA LEU A 13 -47.52 4.31 16.88
C LEU A 13 -46.45 4.28 15.79
N LEU A 14 -45.52 5.24 15.83
CA LEU A 14 -44.25 5.09 15.10
C LEU A 14 -43.45 3.95 15.75
N PRO A 15 -42.93 2.99 14.97
CA PRO A 15 -41.97 2.02 15.51
C PRO A 15 -40.72 2.78 15.97
N ALA A 16 -40.25 2.45 17.17
CA ALA A 16 -38.98 2.95 17.67
C ALA A 16 -37.89 2.64 16.64
N LEU A 17 -37.21 3.67 16.15
CA LEU A 17 -36.02 3.54 15.34
C LEU A 17 -34.98 2.77 16.18
N GLY A 18 -34.79 1.49 15.86
CA GLY A 18 -33.65 0.74 16.37
C GLY A 18 -32.36 1.45 15.97
N THR A 19 -31.38 1.46 16.86
CA THR A 19 -30.03 1.95 16.55
C THR A 19 -29.54 1.27 15.26
N PRO A 20 -28.90 2.02 14.32
CA PRO A 20 -28.38 1.43 13.10
C PRO A 20 -27.41 0.29 13.46
N ALA A 21 -27.56 -0.86 12.79
CA ALA A 21 -26.63 -1.97 12.95
C ALA A 21 -25.23 -1.52 12.47
N HIS A 22 -24.22 -1.65 13.34
CA HIS A 22 -22.83 -1.40 13.00
C HIS A 22 -22.33 -2.51 12.07
N ALA A 23 -21.74 -2.14 10.93
CA ALA A 23 -21.03 -3.09 10.07
C ALA A 23 -19.65 -3.31 10.66
N VAL A 24 -19.32 -4.57 10.97
CA VAL A 24 -18.06 -4.96 11.60
C VAL A 24 -16.85 -4.62 10.71
N ASP A 25 -15.83 -3.99 11.29
CA ASP A 25 -14.56 -3.62 10.66
C ASP A 25 -13.39 -4.42 11.28
N LEU A 26 -12.90 -5.42 10.54
CA LEU A 26 -11.80 -6.28 10.99
C LEU A 26 -10.46 -5.52 11.09
N ALA A 27 -10.25 -4.49 10.27
CA ALA A 27 -9.00 -3.70 10.30
C ALA A 27 -8.97 -2.78 11.52
N ASN A 28 -10.12 -2.20 11.90
CA ASN A 28 -10.26 -1.48 13.16
C ASN A 28 -10.02 -2.42 14.36
N GLY A 29 -10.64 -3.60 14.36
CA GLY A 29 -10.44 -4.63 15.40
C GLY A 29 -8.98 -5.08 15.55
N GLU A 30 -8.28 -5.27 14.43
CA GLU A 30 -6.85 -5.58 14.40
C GLU A 30 -6.00 -4.45 14.99
N SER A 31 -6.25 -3.21 14.55
CA SER A 31 -5.55 -2.02 15.02
C SER A 31 -5.67 -1.87 16.54
N ILE A 32 -6.88 -2.02 17.08
CA ILE A 32 -7.11 -1.88 18.52
C ILE A 32 -6.45 -3.00 19.30
N LEU A 33 -6.53 -4.26 18.84
CA LEU A 33 -5.83 -5.36 19.52
C LEU A 33 -4.32 -5.13 19.57
N LYS A 34 -3.72 -4.70 18.46
CA LYS A 34 -2.26 -4.49 18.38
C LYS A 34 -1.80 -3.29 19.20
N ASN A 35 -2.52 -2.18 19.13
CA ASN A 35 -2.06 -0.92 19.71
C ASN A 35 -2.50 -0.73 21.16
N THR A 36 -3.62 -1.33 21.56
CA THR A 36 -4.23 -1.10 22.87
C THR A 36 -4.16 -2.33 23.77
N CYS A 37 -4.27 -3.54 23.21
CA CYS A 37 -4.39 -4.77 24.00
C CYS A 37 -3.08 -5.58 24.10
N ALA A 38 -2.25 -5.57 23.05
CA ALA A 38 -1.09 -6.43 22.94
C ALA A 38 0.01 -6.14 23.96
N ALA A 39 0.06 -4.94 24.53
CA ALA A 39 1.01 -4.60 25.60
C ALA A 39 0.86 -5.50 26.85
N CYS A 40 -0.37 -5.96 27.13
CA CYS A 40 -0.67 -6.85 28.25
C CYS A 40 -0.94 -8.29 27.80
N HIS A 41 -1.55 -8.47 26.62
CA HIS A 41 -2.01 -9.77 26.13
C HIS A 41 -1.11 -10.41 25.07
N GLY A 42 -0.10 -9.71 24.55
CA GLY A 42 0.72 -10.17 23.43
C GLY A 42 -0.03 -10.23 22.10
N PHE A 43 0.66 -10.71 21.05
CA PHE A 43 0.06 -10.98 19.74
C PHE A 43 0.70 -12.24 19.12
N PRO A 44 -0.05 -13.32 18.82
CA PRO A 44 -1.49 -13.48 19.06
C PRO A 44 -1.84 -13.36 20.55
N PRO A 45 -3.01 -12.80 20.88
CA PRO A 45 -3.34 -12.44 22.26
C PRO A 45 -3.64 -13.68 23.11
N VAL A 46 -3.14 -13.68 24.35
CA VAL A 46 -3.29 -14.75 25.34
C VAL A 46 -3.74 -14.19 26.70
N GLY A 47 -4.22 -15.07 27.58
CA GLY A 47 -4.57 -14.72 28.96
C GLY A 47 -5.98 -14.15 29.13
N GLY A 48 -6.92 -14.54 28.27
CA GLY A 48 -8.32 -14.14 28.32
C GLY A 48 -8.94 -13.82 26.96
N PRO A 49 -8.31 -12.99 26.10
CA PRO A 49 -8.87 -12.62 24.80
C PRO A 49 -9.16 -13.83 23.89
N GLU A 50 -8.40 -14.91 24.03
CA GLU A 50 -8.66 -16.18 23.34
C GLU A 50 -9.97 -16.87 23.75
N ARG A 51 -10.72 -16.34 24.72
CA ARG A 51 -12.04 -16.85 25.12
C ARG A 51 -13.18 -15.94 24.65
N ALA A 52 -12.85 -14.76 24.12
CA ALA A 52 -13.81 -13.71 23.75
C ALA A 52 -14.03 -13.58 22.24
N ALA A 53 -13.47 -14.49 21.44
CA ALA A 53 -13.70 -14.60 20.01
C ALA A 53 -15.20 -14.66 19.67
N GLY A 54 -15.66 -13.70 18.88
CA GLY A 54 -17.06 -13.59 18.44
C GLY A 54 -18.03 -13.25 19.57
N GLN A 55 -17.52 -12.84 20.74
CA GLN A 55 -18.32 -12.57 21.93
C GLN A 55 -18.05 -11.16 22.47
N PRO A 56 -18.59 -10.11 21.83
CA PRO A 56 -18.41 -8.70 22.24
C PRO A 56 -18.79 -8.45 23.71
N SER A 57 -19.83 -9.15 24.19
CA SER A 57 -20.31 -9.05 25.57
C SER A 57 -19.28 -9.50 26.60
N LEU A 58 -18.38 -10.45 26.28
CA LEU A 58 -17.31 -10.85 27.19
C LEU A 58 -16.23 -9.76 27.31
N ILE A 59 -15.89 -9.12 26.20
CA ILE A 59 -14.92 -8.01 26.15
C ILE A 59 -15.48 -6.80 26.92
N ALA A 60 -16.73 -6.44 26.65
CA ALA A 60 -17.43 -5.36 27.36
C ALA A 60 -17.47 -5.62 28.88
N ASN A 61 -17.77 -6.85 29.29
CA ASN A 61 -17.80 -7.21 30.71
C ASN A 61 -16.40 -7.21 31.36
N ALA A 62 -15.36 -7.60 30.62
CA ALA A 62 -13.98 -7.55 31.08
C ALA A 62 -13.54 -6.10 31.36
N ILE A 63 -13.76 -5.19 30.40
CA ILE A 63 -13.42 -3.76 30.51
C ILE A 63 -14.22 -3.08 31.62
N ASN A 64 -15.54 -3.29 31.65
CA ASN A 64 -16.42 -2.49 32.50
C ASN A 64 -16.56 -3.03 33.93
N PHE A 65 -16.39 -4.33 34.16
CA PHE A 65 -16.80 -4.94 35.43
C PHE A 65 -15.82 -5.95 36.03
N ARG A 66 -15.08 -6.72 35.23
CA ARG A 66 -14.37 -7.90 35.74
C ARG A 66 -12.86 -7.77 35.89
N VAL A 67 -12.19 -6.98 35.05
CA VAL A 67 -10.72 -6.90 35.05
C VAL A 67 -10.30 -5.48 35.45
N PRO A 68 -9.89 -5.25 36.72
CA PRO A 68 -9.50 -3.92 37.18
C PRO A 68 -8.37 -3.28 36.35
N ALA A 69 -7.44 -4.08 35.84
CA ALA A 69 -6.34 -3.63 35.00
C ALA A 69 -6.79 -3.07 33.64
N MET A 70 -8.00 -3.42 33.15
CA MET A 70 -8.58 -2.88 31.91
C MET A 70 -9.44 -1.63 32.16
N GLY A 71 -9.53 -1.14 33.41
CA GLY A 71 -10.43 -0.05 33.78
C GLY A 71 -10.17 1.28 33.06
N PHE A 72 -8.94 1.51 32.57
CA PHE A 72 -8.57 2.70 31.79
C PHE A 72 -9.20 2.74 30.38
N LEU A 73 -9.72 1.60 29.91
CA LEU A 73 -10.38 1.49 28.59
C LEU A 73 -11.87 1.91 28.64
N ARG A 74 -12.43 2.10 29.83
CA ARG A 74 -13.85 2.47 30.01
C ARG A 74 -14.12 3.86 29.44
N GLY A 75 -15.03 3.92 28.47
CA GLY A 75 -15.37 5.17 27.76
C GLY A 75 -14.38 5.57 26.67
N THR A 76 -13.25 4.87 26.56
CA THR A 76 -12.26 5.06 25.46
C THR A 76 -12.53 4.08 24.32
N ILE A 77 -12.85 2.82 24.65
CA ILE A 77 -13.24 1.80 23.67
C ILE A 77 -14.77 1.80 23.58
N THR A 78 -15.29 2.04 22.38
CA THR A 78 -16.73 2.11 22.12
C THR A 78 -17.36 0.72 21.97
N ALA A 79 -18.69 0.65 21.93
CA ALA A 79 -19.39 -0.60 21.65
C ALA A 79 -19.07 -1.15 20.26
N ALA A 80 -18.94 -0.27 19.26
CA ALA A 80 -18.53 -0.63 17.90
C ALA A 80 -17.12 -1.23 17.86
N ASP A 81 -16.17 -0.60 18.57
CA ASP A 81 -14.82 -1.13 18.70
C ASP A 81 -14.80 -2.53 19.35
N ILE A 82 -15.65 -2.74 20.36
CA ILE A 82 -15.78 -4.05 21.03
C ILE A 82 -16.32 -5.12 20.06
N ASP A 83 -17.27 -4.76 19.19
CA ASP A 83 -17.79 -5.64 18.15
C ASP A 83 -16.69 -5.99 17.13
N ASP A 84 -15.90 -5.01 16.71
CA ASP A 84 -14.77 -5.17 15.78
C ASP A 84 -13.65 -6.05 16.36
N ILE A 85 -13.27 -5.83 17.62
CA ILE A 85 -12.28 -6.64 18.34
C ILE A 85 -12.75 -8.08 18.47
N ALA A 86 -14.02 -8.30 18.84
CA ALA A 86 -14.58 -9.65 18.98
C ALA A 86 -14.57 -10.40 17.66
N ALA A 87 -14.91 -9.73 16.56
CA ALA A 87 -14.88 -10.31 15.23
C ALA A 87 -13.45 -10.65 14.78
N TYR A 88 -12.48 -9.77 15.05
CA TYR A 88 -11.09 -10.05 14.72
C TYR A 88 -10.48 -11.17 15.58
N LEU A 89 -10.84 -11.27 16.87
CA LEU A 89 -10.48 -12.42 17.72
C LEU A 89 -11.09 -13.74 17.18
N LEU A 90 -12.30 -13.70 16.63
CA LEU A 90 -12.93 -14.85 15.98
C LEU A 90 -12.17 -15.27 14.72
N PHE A 91 -11.76 -14.30 13.91
CA PHE A 91 -10.92 -14.52 12.73
C PHE A 91 -9.59 -15.20 13.09
N LEU A 92 -8.95 -14.84 14.22
CA LEU A 92 -7.70 -15.46 14.67
C LEU A 92 -7.85 -16.93 15.12
N GLN A 93 -9.04 -17.35 15.56
CA GLN A 93 -9.28 -18.72 16.08
C GLN A 93 -9.86 -19.67 15.07
N ASN A 94 -10.82 -19.15 14.31
CA ASN A 94 -11.43 -19.84 13.19
C ASN A 94 -11.15 -18.92 12.01
N PRO A 95 -9.97 -19.01 11.38
CA PRO A 95 -9.86 -18.53 10.02
C PRO A 95 -10.92 -19.34 9.26
N THR A 96 -12.10 -18.76 9.06
CA THR A 96 -13.06 -19.26 8.08
C THR A 96 -12.21 -19.50 6.84
N PRO A 97 -12.30 -20.65 6.14
CA PRO A 97 -11.60 -20.77 4.88
C PRO A 97 -11.96 -19.52 4.12
N THR A 98 -10.97 -18.63 3.94
CA THR A 98 -11.08 -17.48 3.08
C THR A 98 -11.81 -18.01 1.86
N PRO A 99 -12.97 -17.44 1.43
CA PRO A 99 -13.62 -17.91 0.21
C PRO A 99 -12.49 -18.11 -0.78
N THR A 100 -12.23 -19.37 -1.20
CA THR A 100 -10.95 -19.81 -1.78
C THR A 100 -10.35 -18.63 -2.50
N PRO A 101 -9.26 -17.99 -2.01
CA PRO A 101 -8.93 -16.65 -2.44
C PRO A 101 -9.02 -16.64 -3.94
N THR A 102 -10.01 -15.93 -4.47
CA THR A 102 -10.10 -15.70 -5.89
C THR A 102 -8.90 -14.83 -6.13
N LEU A 103 -7.80 -15.48 -6.47
CA LEU A 103 -6.53 -14.83 -6.74
C LEU A 103 -6.86 -13.68 -7.67
N PRO A 104 -6.46 -12.45 -7.30
CA PRO A 104 -6.87 -11.31 -8.06
C PRO A 104 -6.39 -11.52 -9.48
N ASP A 105 -7.16 -11.04 -10.46
CA ASP A 105 -6.69 -11.06 -11.83
C ASP A 105 -5.39 -10.24 -11.95
N SER A 106 -5.06 -9.36 -10.98
CA SER A 106 -3.77 -8.64 -10.95
C SER A 106 -3.18 -8.40 -9.56
N TYR A 107 -1.86 -8.55 -9.44
CA TYR A 107 -1.08 -8.24 -8.22
C TYR A 107 -0.58 -6.79 -8.16
N GLN A 108 -0.97 -5.95 -9.13
CA GLN A 108 -0.51 -4.57 -9.26
C GLN A 108 -0.79 -3.73 -8.01
N GLY A 109 0.21 -3.03 -7.49
CA GLY A 109 0.08 -2.12 -6.37
C GLY A 109 1.36 -1.95 -5.56
N LEU A 110 1.27 -1.17 -4.49
CA LEU A 110 2.32 -1.00 -3.49
C LEU A 110 2.16 -2.02 -2.37
N TRP A 111 3.26 -2.69 -2.01
CA TRP A 111 3.31 -3.71 -0.98
C TRP A 111 4.38 -3.35 0.05
N LEU A 112 4.05 -3.53 1.33
CA LEU A 112 4.91 -3.24 2.47
C LEU A 112 5.12 -4.50 3.30
N LYS A 113 6.13 -4.46 4.18
CA LYS A 113 6.32 -5.51 5.18
C LYS A 113 5.06 -5.71 6.05
N PHE A 114 4.66 -6.97 6.22
CA PHE A 114 3.63 -7.39 7.17
C PHE A 114 4.25 -8.03 8.45
N PRO A 115 3.72 -7.74 9.66
CA PRO A 115 2.67 -6.77 9.95
C PRO A 115 3.11 -5.35 9.58
N TYR A 116 2.16 -4.48 9.20
CA TYR A 116 2.47 -3.10 8.85
C TYR A 116 3.32 -2.44 9.92
N GLU A 117 4.15 -1.49 9.48
CA GLU A 117 5.06 -0.70 10.32
C GLU A 117 6.23 -1.45 10.95
N SER A 118 6.22 -2.78 10.99
CA SER A 118 7.34 -3.57 11.57
C SER A 118 8.68 -3.29 10.87
N GLU A 119 8.66 -2.93 9.59
CA GLU A 119 9.82 -2.44 8.86
C GLU A 119 9.48 -1.19 8.03
N SER A 120 8.69 -0.28 8.61
CA SER A 120 8.31 0.99 7.96
C SER A 120 9.54 1.74 7.44
N GLY A 121 9.59 2.00 6.14
CA GLY A 121 10.67 2.76 5.50
C GLY A 121 11.11 2.23 4.14
N TRP A 122 10.79 0.99 3.80
CA TRP A 122 10.99 0.41 2.48
C TRP A 122 9.67 -0.18 1.96
N GLY A 123 9.61 -0.50 0.67
CA GLY A 123 8.44 -1.11 0.04
C GLY A 123 8.71 -1.51 -1.40
N ILE A 124 7.81 -2.28 -1.98
CA ILE A 124 7.93 -2.79 -3.34
C ILE A 124 6.65 -2.50 -4.13
N ASN A 125 6.79 -1.92 -5.31
CA ASN A 125 5.67 -1.78 -6.25
C ASN A 125 5.73 -2.95 -7.23
N PHE A 126 4.57 -3.51 -7.51
CA PHE A 126 4.37 -4.43 -8.63
C PHE A 126 3.49 -3.76 -9.68
N THR A 127 3.91 -3.84 -10.93
CA THR A 127 3.06 -3.65 -12.11
C THR A 127 2.88 -5.03 -12.75
N HIS A 128 1.68 -5.35 -13.20
CA HIS A 128 1.36 -6.69 -13.72
C HIS A 128 0.72 -6.58 -15.09
N GLN A 129 1.27 -7.26 -16.09
CA GLN A 129 0.73 -7.28 -17.45
C GLN A 129 0.96 -8.66 -18.05
N GLY A 130 -0.09 -9.27 -18.61
CA GLY A 130 -0.05 -10.69 -18.99
C GLY A 130 0.44 -11.58 -17.85
N SER A 131 1.41 -12.44 -18.13
CA SER A 131 2.09 -13.30 -17.15
C SER A 131 3.38 -12.70 -16.57
N THR A 132 3.60 -11.39 -16.75
CA THR A 132 4.84 -10.70 -16.39
C THR A 132 4.62 -9.71 -15.25
N LEU A 133 5.36 -9.91 -14.16
CA LEU A 133 5.41 -8.99 -13.03
C LEU A 133 6.67 -8.13 -13.10
N PHE A 134 6.48 -6.81 -13.18
CA PHE A 134 7.57 -5.85 -13.05
C PHE A 134 7.60 -5.37 -11.60
N ALA A 135 8.73 -5.52 -10.92
CA ALA A 135 8.89 -5.09 -9.54
C ALA A 135 9.93 -3.98 -9.41
N THR A 136 9.59 -2.92 -8.69
CA THR A 136 10.57 -1.92 -8.21
C THR A 136 10.58 -1.92 -6.69
N TRP A 137 11.71 -2.31 -6.12
CA TRP A 137 11.91 -2.35 -4.67
C TRP A 137 12.72 -1.13 -4.25
N PHE A 138 12.13 -0.24 -3.45
CA PHE A 138 12.84 0.87 -2.83
C PHE A 138 13.28 0.47 -1.42
N THR A 139 14.57 0.61 -1.15
CA THR A 139 15.22 0.15 0.08
C THR A 139 16.47 0.99 0.35
N TYR A 140 17.39 0.51 1.18
CA TYR A 140 18.62 1.20 1.54
C TYR A 140 19.85 0.36 1.20
N ASP A 141 20.87 1.03 0.68
CA ASP A 141 22.18 0.46 0.42
C ASP A 141 22.94 0.18 1.73
N THR A 142 24.10 -0.46 1.63
CA THR A 142 25.01 -0.78 2.73
C THR A 142 25.46 0.45 3.53
N ASP A 143 25.49 1.64 2.92
CA ASP A 143 25.79 2.91 3.59
C ASP A 143 24.54 3.63 4.14
N GLY A 144 23.37 2.98 4.08
CA GLY A 144 22.09 3.50 4.55
C GLY A 144 21.44 4.55 3.63
N SER A 145 22.06 4.89 2.50
CA SER A 145 21.44 5.77 1.51
C SER A 145 20.31 5.05 0.75
N GLY A 146 19.30 5.81 0.34
CA GLY A 146 18.21 5.27 -0.48
C GLY A 146 18.72 4.65 -1.78
N MET A 147 18.25 3.44 -2.06
CA MET A 147 18.53 2.64 -3.25
C MET A 147 17.23 2.10 -3.84
N TRP A 148 17.24 1.78 -5.12
CA TRP A 148 16.18 0.98 -5.73
C TRP A 148 16.78 -0.21 -6.49
N LEU A 149 16.04 -1.31 -6.51
CA LEU A 149 16.33 -2.53 -7.25
C LEU A 149 15.14 -2.87 -8.13
N VAL A 150 15.40 -3.50 -9.28
CA VAL A 150 14.36 -3.77 -10.28
C VAL A 150 14.41 -5.21 -10.76
N MET A 151 13.25 -5.86 -10.76
CA MET A 151 13.00 -7.12 -11.48
C MET A 151 12.06 -6.77 -12.63
N SER A 152 12.61 -6.53 -13.82
CA SER A 152 11.83 -6.07 -14.96
C SER A 152 11.05 -7.18 -15.67
N ASN A 153 11.35 -8.45 -15.37
CA ASN A 153 10.74 -9.61 -15.99
C ASN A 153 10.59 -10.76 -14.98
N GLY A 154 9.66 -10.62 -14.04
CA GLY A 154 9.23 -11.71 -13.19
C GLY A 154 8.28 -12.62 -13.95
N THR A 155 8.70 -13.84 -14.26
CA THR A 155 7.87 -14.81 -14.98
C THR A 155 7.01 -15.60 -14.02
N GLU A 156 5.71 -15.70 -14.31
CA GLU A 156 4.81 -16.55 -13.54
C GLU A 156 5.19 -18.03 -13.66
N SER A 157 5.14 -18.72 -12.53
CA SER A 157 5.27 -20.17 -12.39
C SER A 157 4.11 -20.71 -11.55
N THR A 158 4.02 -22.04 -11.43
CA THR A 158 2.91 -22.70 -10.71
C THR A 158 2.72 -22.16 -9.30
N GLY A 159 1.46 -21.91 -8.92
CA GLY A 159 1.13 -21.42 -7.58
C GLY A 159 1.35 -19.90 -7.40
N HIS A 160 1.15 -19.10 -8.45
CA HIS A 160 1.22 -17.63 -8.40
C HIS A 160 2.55 -17.10 -7.90
N ARG A 161 3.61 -17.81 -8.28
CA ARG A 161 4.98 -17.46 -7.94
C ARG A 161 5.63 -16.78 -9.13
N PHE A 162 6.08 -15.55 -8.95
CA PHE A 162 6.83 -14.80 -9.95
C PHE A 162 8.29 -14.81 -9.55
N THR A 163 9.17 -15.17 -10.48
CA THR A 163 10.62 -15.20 -10.24
C THR A 163 11.33 -14.51 -11.38
N GLY A 164 12.37 -13.74 -11.04
CA GLY A 164 13.21 -13.09 -12.02
C GLY A 164 14.52 -12.58 -11.43
N ASP A 165 15.38 -12.14 -12.33
CA ASP A 165 16.63 -11.49 -11.99
C ASP A 165 16.38 -10.11 -11.35
N LEU A 166 17.19 -9.77 -10.36
CA LEU A 166 17.15 -8.49 -9.67
C LEU A 166 18.38 -7.67 -10.05
N TYR A 167 18.14 -6.47 -10.59
CA TYR A 167 19.16 -5.58 -11.09
C TYR A 167 19.28 -4.34 -10.21
N ARG A 168 20.51 -3.84 -10.09
CA ARG A 168 20.83 -2.50 -9.61
C ARG A 168 21.28 -1.66 -10.78
N THR A 169 20.84 -0.40 -10.82
CA THR A 169 21.14 0.51 -11.92
C THR A 169 22.02 1.67 -11.46
N THR A 170 22.79 2.19 -12.41
CA THR A 170 23.47 3.49 -12.32
C THR A 170 23.07 4.33 -13.53
N ALA A 171 23.39 5.63 -13.53
CA ALA A 171 23.13 6.46 -14.70
C ALA A 171 24.26 7.45 -15.00
N PRO A 172 24.44 7.84 -16.27
CA PRO A 172 25.36 8.93 -16.63
C PRO A 172 24.86 10.30 -16.15
N GLY A 173 23.55 10.44 -15.92
CA GLY A 173 22.91 11.67 -15.46
C GLY A 173 22.19 11.52 -14.13
N ALA A 174 21.93 12.64 -13.47
CA ALA A 174 21.10 12.72 -12.27
C ALA A 174 19.68 13.16 -12.65
N PHE A 175 18.79 13.22 -11.66
CA PHE A 175 17.44 13.77 -11.84
C PHE A 175 17.46 15.16 -12.49
N SER A 176 18.48 15.99 -12.22
CA SER A 176 18.63 17.34 -12.72
C SER A 176 19.19 17.46 -14.15
N SER A 177 19.55 16.36 -14.80
CA SER A 177 20.17 16.38 -16.14
C SER A 177 19.18 16.84 -17.23
N VAL A 178 19.64 17.71 -18.13
CA VAL A 178 18.90 18.17 -19.32
C VAL A 178 19.84 18.17 -20.53
N PRO A 179 19.66 17.26 -21.51
CA PRO A 179 18.75 16.10 -21.47
C PRO A 179 19.21 15.04 -20.45
N PHE A 180 18.29 14.20 -19.99
CA PHE A 180 18.65 12.93 -19.34
C PHE A 180 18.99 11.92 -20.44
N VAL A 181 20.20 11.35 -20.38
CA VAL A 181 20.63 10.34 -21.35
C VAL A 181 20.13 8.96 -20.88
N PRO A 182 19.39 8.20 -21.71
CA PRO A 182 18.95 6.85 -21.36
C PRO A 182 20.09 5.95 -20.91
N ILE A 183 19.82 5.10 -19.93
CA ILE A 183 20.79 4.13 -19.44
C ILE A 183 20.90 2.95 -20.43
N ALA A 184 22.10 2.41 -20.58
CA ALA A 184 22.42 1.31 -21.51
C ALA A 184 22.86 0.05 -20.75
N GLY A 185 23.13 -1.05 -21.46
CA GLY A 185 23.53 -2.34 -20.87
C GLY A 185 24.61 -2.24 -19.77
N SER A 186 25.59 -1.36 -19.97
CA SER A 186 26.67 -1.08 -19.01
C SER A 186 26.24 -0.45 -17.69
N ASN A 187 25.00 0.02 -17.59
CA ASN A 187 24.44 0.69 -16.43
C ASN A 187 23.61 -0.23 -15.53
N TYR A 188 23.32 -1.46 -15.96
CA TYR A 188 22.61 -2.46 -15.17
C TYR A 188 23.60 -3.49 -14.64
N THR A 189 23.52 -3.79 -13.34
CA THR A 189 24.29 -4.86 -12.70
C THR A 189 23.31 -5.88 -12.17
N LEU A 190 23.46 -7.15 -12.59
CA LEU A 190 22.74 -8.26 -11.95
C LEU A 190 23.27 -8.42 -10.53
N VAL A 191 22.40 -8.21 -9.53
CA VAL A 191 22.78 -8.30 -8.11
C VAL A 191 22.17 -9.50 -7.41
N GLY A 192 21.26 -10.21 -8.06
CA GLY A 192 20.75 -11.50 -7.59
C GLY A 192 19.37 -11.78 -8.15
N THR A 193 18.47 -12.28 -7.31
CA THR A 193 17.15 -12.76 -7.72
C THR A 193 16.05 -12.28 -6.77
N LEU A 194 14.86 -12.12 -7.31
CA LEU A 194 13.64 -11.85 -6.56
C LEU A 194 12.62 -12.92 -6.91
N SER A 195 11.96 -13.44 -5.88
CA SER A 195 10.85 -14.34 -6.05
C SER A 195 9.73 -14.00 -5.08
N VAL A 196 8.51 -13.93 -5.58
CA VAL A 196 7.32 -13.53 -4.82
C VAL A 196 6.24 -14.55 -5.05
N ILE A 197 5.70 -15.12 -3.98
CA ILE A 197 4.50 -15.96 -4.02
C ILE A 197 3.34 -15.18 -3.41
N PHE A 198 2.24 -15.07 -4.15
CA PHE A 198 1.01 -14.45 -3.67
C PHE A 198 0.07 -15.53 -3.14
N PHE A 199 -0.42 -15.34 -1.92
CA PHE A 199 -1.38 -16.27 -1.31
C PHE A 199 -2.81 -15.84 -1.62
N ASP A 200 -3.03 -14.53 -1.75
CA ASP A 200 -4.29 -13.92 -2.13
C ASP A 200 -4.04 -12.51 -2.73
N ALA A 201 -5.08 -11.68 -2.77
CA ALA A 201 -4.98 -10.34 -3.33
C ALA A 201 -4.15 -9.37 -2.49
N ASP A 202 -4.00 -9.61 -1.20
CA ASP A 202 -3.49 -8.65 -0.23
C ASP A 202 -2.36 -9.22 0.63
N SER A 203 -2.00 -10.50 0.47
CA SER A 203 -0.90 -11.15 1.16
C SER A 203 0.06 -11.90 0.23
N ALA A 204 1.36 -11.75 0.50
CA ALA A 204 2.42 -12.37 -0.27
C ALA A 204 3.65 -12.69 0.59
N GLU A 205 4.51 -13.57 0.11
CA GLU A 205 5.86 -13.77 0.63
C GLU A 205 6.89 -13.41 -0.44
N MET A 206 7.78 -12.50 -0.09
CA MET A 206 8.93 -12.09 -0.89
C MET A 206 10.18 -12.80 -0.38
N ASN A 207 10.86 -13.53 -1.25
CA ASN A 207 12.20 -14.05 -1.05
C ASN A 207 13.15 -13.36 -2.01
N TYR A 208 14.28 -12.86 -1.52
CA TYR A 208 15.28 -12.23 -2.36
C TYR A 208 16.68 -12.73 -2.01
N THR A 209 17.55 -12.71 -3.01
CA THR A 209 19.01 -12.78 -2.84
C THR A 209 19.61 -11.54 -3.48
N VAL A 210 20.37 -10.75 -2.71
CA VAL A 210 21.09 -9.56 -3.21
C VAL A 210 22.52 -9.61 -2.71
N ASN A 211 23.48 -9.63 -3.64
CA ASN A 211 24.92 -9.71 -3.36
C ASN A 211 25.26 -10.83 -2.35
N GLY A 212 24.62 -11.99 -2.48
CA GLY A 212 24.79 -13.16 -1.62
C GLY A 212 24.02 -13.13 -0.29
N VAL A 213 23.35 -12.03 0.06
CA VAL A 213 22.46 -11.97 1.23
C VAL A 213 21.07 -12.41 0.83
N THR A 214 20.55 -13.42 1.54
CA THR A 214 19.19 -13.95 1.33
C THR A 214 18.30 -13.66 2.53
N GLN A 215 17.10 -13.13 2.28
CA GLN A 215 16.06 -13.01 3.31
C GLN A 215 14.68 -13.32 2.73
N THR A 216 13.76 -13.65 3.65
CA THR A 216 12.34 -13.81 3.37
C THR A 216 11.55 -12.77 4.16
N LYS A 217 10.56 -12.14 3.51
CA LYS A 217 9.70 -11.10 4.06
C LYS A 217 8.25 -11.37 3.68
N ASN A 218 7.37 -11.43 4.67
CA ASN A 218 5.92 -11.42 4.43
C ASN A 218 5.49 -10.00 4.06
N LEU A 219 4.66 -9.86 3.04
CA LEU A 219 4.18 -8.59 2.52
C LEU A 219 2.66 -8.50 2.64
N ALA A 220 2.16 -7.28 2.79
CA ALA A 220 0.75 -6.95 2.64
C ALA A 220 0.57 -5.74 1.72
N ARG A 221 -0.52 -5.73 0.94
CA ARG A 221 -0.85 -4.64 0.02
C ARG A 221 -1.19 -3.37 0.78
N TYR A 222 -0.48 -2.28 0.50
CA TYR A 222 -0.74 -1.00 1.16
C TYR A 222 -2.07 -0.40 0.74
N VAL A 223 -3.06 -0.47 1.64
CA VAL A 223 -4.39 0.10 1.51
C VAL A 223 -4.53 1.25 2.50
N TYR A 224 -4.95 2.42 2.02
CA TYR A 224 -5.08 3.64 2.83
C TYR A 224 -6.43 4.35 2.64
N VAL A 225 -7.41 3.65 2.07
CA VAL A 225 -8.82 4.06 1.99
C VAL A 225 -9.72 2.86 2.29
N ALA A 226 -10.96 3.10 2.72
CA ALA A 226 -11.92 2.05 3.05
C ALA A 226 -12.31 1.15 1.84
N ASN A 227 -12.35 1.74 0.64
CA ASN A 227 -12.70 1.03 -0.60
C ASN A 227 -11.57 1.21 -1.63
N PRO A 228 -10.49 0.41 -1.56
CA PRO A 228 -9.40 0.52 -2.52
C PRO A 228 -9.86 0.05 -3.90
N PRO A 229 -9.24 0.57 -4.98
CA PRO A 229 -9.52 0.10 -6.33
C PRO A 229 -9.19 -1.38 -6.49
N ARG A 230 -9.96 -2.05 -7.35
CA ARG A 230 -9.65 -3.42 -7.78
C ARG A 230 -8.92 -3.38 -9.11
N CYS A 231 -7.78 -4.06 -9.18
CA CYS A 231 -6.99 -4.19 -10.39
C CYS A 231 -7.18 -5.56 -11.02
N THR A 232 -7.43 -5.59 -12.33
CA THR A 232 -7.61 -6.82 -13.10
C THR A 232 -6.74 -6.82 -14.35
N LEU A 233 -6.25 -7.99 -14.77
CA LEU A 233 -5.61 -8.14 -16.07
C LEU A 233 -6.66 -7.98 -17.18
N GLY A 234 -6.53 -6.93 -17.98
CA GLY A 234 -7.53 -6.51 -18.94
C GLY A 234 -8.81 -5.99 -18.27
N GLY A 235 -9.87 -5.90 -19.06
CA GLY A 235 -11.18 -5.41 -18.63
C GLY A 235 -11.51 -3.99 -19.13
N THR A 236 -12.66 -3.50 -18.73
CA THR A 236 -13.14 -2.15 -19.09
C THR A 236 -12.70 -1.13 -18.04
N PRO A 237 -12.15 0.02 -18.46
CA PRO A 237 -11.87 1.13 -17.55
C PRO A 237 -13.12 1.57 -16.77
N GLY A 238 -12.89 2.07 -15.55
CA GLY A 238 -13.94 2.71 -14.75
C GLY A 238 -14.42 4.03 -15.37
N ALA A 239 -15.53 4.57 -14.84
CA ALA A 239 -16.07 5.87 -15.28
C ALA A 239 -15.10 7.03 -15.03
N SER A 240 -14.30 6.94 -13.97
CA SER A 240 -13.20 7.86 -13.67
C SER A 240 -11.86 7.16 -13.90
N PRO A 241 -10.86 7.85 -14.49
CA PRO A 241 -9.52 7.29 -14.62
C PRO A 241 -8.90 6.97 -13.24
N ASN A 242 -8.36 5.76 -13.10
CA ASN A 242 -7.42 5.44 -12.05
C ASN A 242 -6.00 5.56 -12.62
N TYR A 243 -5.02 6.10 -11.87
CA TYR A 243 -3.66 6.38 -12.36
C TYR A 243 -2.61 5.41 -11.83
N GLN A 244 -3.04 4.35 -11.14
CA GLN A 244 -2.16 3.32 -10.60
C GLN A 244 -1.45 2.60 -11.73
N ASP A 245 -0.14 2.76 -11.83
CA ASP A 245 0.74 2.08 -12.78
C ASP A 245 2.21 2.48 -12.57
N LEU A 246 3.07 1.88 -13.39
CA LEU A 246 4.41 2.38 -13.70
C LEU A 246 4.34 3.37 -14.86
N TRP A 247 4.87 4.57 -14.63
CA TRP A 247 4.93 5.68 -15.58
C TRP A 247 6.38 6.02 -15.95
N TRP A 248 6.59 6.41 -17.19
CA TRP A 248 7.91 6.69 -17.77
C TRP A 248 7.82 7.73 -18.88
N VAL A 249 8.96 8.25 -19.32
CA VAL A 249 8.99 9.16 -20.48
C VAL A 249 8.67 8.38 -21.76
N PRO A 250 7.75 8.89 -22.62
CA PRO A 250 7.33 8.21 -23.84
C PRO A 250 8.50 7.76 -24.73
N ASP A 251 8.32 6.59 -25.33
CA ASP A 251 9.22 5.94 -26.29
C ASP A 251 10.63 5.66 -25.74
N GLY A 252 10.78 5.59 -24.41
CA GLY A 252 12.05 5.31 -23.77
C GLY A 252 13.11 6.39 -23.95
N ARG A 253 12.71 7.61 -24.32
CA ARG A 253 13.62 8.75 -24.53
C ARG A 253 14.45 9.12 -23.31
N GLU A 254 14.01 8.72 -22.12
CA GLU A 254 14.76 8.83 -20.88
C GLU A 254 14.77 7.51 -20.07
N SER A 255 14.80 6.35 -20.76
CA SER A 255 14.82 5.03 -20.10
C SER A 255 15.89 4.97 -19.01
N GLY A 256 15.49 4.52 -17.81
CA GLY A 256 16.38 4.33 -16.67
C GLY A 256 15.89 4.94 -15.37
N TRP A 257 14.89 5.81 -15.42
CA TRP A 257 14.12 6.28 -14.28
C TRP A 257 12.62 6.12 -14.57
N GLY A 258 11.79 6.20 -13.53
CA GLY A 258 10.34 6.11 -13.68
C GLY A 258 9.60 6.38 -12.37
N VAL A 259 8.28 6.45 -12.43
CA VAL A 259 7.42 6.72 -11.28
C VAL A 259 6.37 5.63 -11.16
N ASN A 260 6.32 4.94 -10.02
CA ASN A 260 5.12 4.16 -9.69
C ASN A 260 4.12 5.05 -8.97
N LEU A 261 2.87 4.98 -9.41
CA LEU A 261 1.75 5.60 -8.73
C LEU A 261 0.86 4.50 -8.19
N THR A 262 0.45 4.63 -6.93
CA THR A 262 -0.68 3.91 -6.34
C THR A 262 -1.77 4.94 -6.09
N HIS A 263 -2.95 4.75 -6.69
CA HIS A 263 -4.05 5.72 -6.64
C HIS A 263 -5.23 5.14 -5.90
N GLN A 264 -5.58 5.67 -4.73
CA GLN A 264 -6.77 5.24 -3.99
C GLN A 264 -7.55 6.46 -3.49
N GLY A 265 -8.85 6.53 -3.81
CA GLY A 265 -9.65 7.73 -3.56
C GLY A 265 -9.08 8.96 -4.27
N ASP A 266 -8.94 10.08 -3.56
CA ASP A 266 -8.35 11.32 -4.07
C ASP A 266 -6.85 11.48 -3.74
N ILE A 267 -6.16 10.37 -3.45
CA ILE A 267 -4.75 10.36 -3.03
C ILE A 267 -3.91 9.53 -4.00
N LEU A 268 -2.77 10.11 -4.39
CA LEU A 268 -1.66 9.38 -5.01
C LEU A 268 -0.54 9.15 -4.00
N PHE A 269 -0.10 7.90 -3.90
CA PHE A 269 1.20 7.56 -3.37
C PHE A 269 2.16 7.39 -4.56
N GLY A 270 3.13 8.28 -4.70
CA GLY A 270 4.12 8.26 -5.76
C GLY A 270 5.49 7.81 -5.27
N THR A 271 6.11 6.86 -5.96
CA THR A 271 7.53 6.52 -5.77
C THR A 271 8.30 6.80 -7.05
N TRP A 272 9.23 7.74 -6.99
CA TRP A 272 10.08 8.11 -8.11
C TRP A 272 11.46 7.51 -7.90
N PHE A 273 11.85 6.58 -8.76
CA PHE A 273 13.20 6.02 -8.79
C PHE A 273 14.02 6.75 -9.85
N THR A 274 15.16 7.30 -9.43
CA THR A 274 16.04 8.15 -10.24
C THR A 274 17.48 8.05 -9.71
N TYR A 275 18.31 9.05 -10.00
CA TYR A 275 19.72 9.08 -9.65
C TYR A 275 20.11 10.43 -9.05
N GLN A 276 20.98 10.38 -8.04
CA GLN A 276 21.67 11.56 -7.54
C GLN A 276 22.91 11.87 -8.39
N ALA A 277 23.57 13.00 -8.10
CA ALA A 277 24.86 13.32 -8.73
C ALA A 277 25.86 12.15 -8.56
N GLY A 278 26.62 11.86 -9.61
CA GLY A 278 27.51 10.70 -9.65
C GLY A 278 26.83 9.38 -10.03
N GLY A 279 25.55 9.40 -10.44
CA GLY A 279 24.89 8.24 -11.05
C GLY A 279 24.44 7.17 -10.07
N LYS A 280 24.53 7.41 -8.75
CA LYS A 280 24.05 6.49 -7.73
C LYS A 280 22.51 6.51 -7.69
N GLY A 281 21.89 5.34 -7.62
CA GLY A 281 20.45 5.21 -7.48
C GLY A 281 19.91 5.99 -6.28
N MET A 282 18.73 6.55 -6.44
CA MET A 282 17.99 7.31 -5.42
C MET A 282 16.50 7.05 -5.62
N TRP A 283 15.74 7.02 -4.53
CA TRP A 283 14.29 7.05 -4.59
C TRP A 283 13.74 8.24 -3.81
N LEU A 284 12.62 8.76 -4.28
CA LEU A 284 11.87 9.87 -3.69
C LEU A 284 10.40 9.48 -3.58
N VAL A 285 9.73 9.96 -2.53
CA VAL A 285 8.35 9.57 -2.21
C VAL A 285 7.47 10.79 -2.12
N MET A 286 6.34 10.75 -2.81
CA MET A 286 5.19 11.58 -2.51
C MET A 286 4.16 10.70 -1.81
N SER A 287 4.20 10.64 -0.48
CA SER A 287 3.40 9.67 0.29
C SER A 287 1.92 10.04 0.44
N GLY A 288 1.53 11.24 0.02
CA GLY A 288 0.17 11.77 0.13
C GLY A 288 -0.07 12.91 -0.86
N GLY A 289 0.01 12.60 -2.16
CA GLY A 289 -0.35 13.56 -3.21
C GLY A 289 -1.86 13.76 -3.26
N VAL A 290 -2.33 14.92 -2.81
CA VAL A 290 -3.76 15.24 -2.75
C VAL A 290 -4.26 15.73 -4.10
N LYS A 291 -5.46 15.33 -4.47
CA LYS A 291 -6.16 15.88 -5.63
C LYS A 291 -6.48 17.35 -5.39
N THR A 292 -6.06 18.21 -6.32
CA THR A 292 -6.26 19.67 -6.27
C THR A 292 -7.20 20.17 -7.37
N ALA A 293 -7.33 19.39 -8.45
CA ALA A 293 -8.31 19.55 -9.51
C ALA A 293 -8.52 18.18 -10.20
N GLU A 294 -9.46 18.08 -11.14
CA GLU A 294 -9.61 16.88 -11.96
C GLU A 294 -8.30 16.54 -12.69
N GLY A 295 -7.79 15.32 -12.48
CA GLY A 295 -6.52 14.89 -13.06
C GLY A 295 -5.27 15.58 -12.49
N VAL A 296 -5.37 16.40 -11.43
CA VAL A 296 -4.22 17.12 -10.85
C VAL A 296 -4.00 16.73 -9.40
N TYR A 297 -2.80 16.21 -9.10
CA TYR A 297 -2.42 15.75 -7.78
C TYR A 297 -1.08 16.34 -7.37
N SER A 298 -0.98 16.86 -6.15
CA SER A 298 0.22 17.53 -5.65
C SER A 298 0.57 17.11 -4.24
N GLY A 299 1.87 17.02 -3.94
CA GLY A 299 2.36 16.68 -2.61
C GLY A 299 3.85 16.94 -2.47
N VAL A 300 4.34 16.86 -1.23
CA VAL A 300 5.78 17.00 -0.93
C VAL A 300 6.55 15.76 -1.39
N LEU A 301 7.78 15.95 -1.85
CA LEU A 301 8.74 14.89 -2.08
C LEU A 301 9.65 14.72 -0.87
N GLN A 302 9.70 13.48 -0.39
CA GLN A 302 10.54 13.05 0.71
C GLN A 302 11.67 12.16 0.20
N ARG A 303 12.84 12.30 0.81
CA ARG A 303 13.97 11.39 0.70
C ARG A 303 14.23 10.75 2.06
N THR A 304 14.61 9.48 2.05
CA THR A 304 14.95 8.77 3.28
C THR A 304 16.35 8.17 3.28
N THR A 305 16.86 7.94 4.50
CA THR A 305 17.97 7.04 4.82
C THR A 305 17.50 6.05 5.88
N GLY A 306 18.15 4.91 6.00
CA GLY A 306 17.69 3.86 6.91
C GLY A 306 18.62 2.64 6.96
N PRO A 307 18.23 1.61 7.74
CA PRO A 307 18.99 0.36 7.78
C PRO A 307 19.10 -0.29 6.40
N ALA A 308 20.29 -0.80 6.07
CA ALA A 308 20.54 -1.48 4.81
C ALA A 308 19.57 -2.65 4.57
N PHE A 309 19.34 -3.00 3.31
CA PHE A 309 18.47 -4.12 2.92
C PHE A 309 18.79 -5.42 3.65
N SER A 310 20.08 -5.64 3.99
CA SER A 310 20.58 -6.83 4.68
C SER A 310 20.34 -6.84 6.19
N ALA A 311 19.78 -5.79 6.78
CA ALA A 311 19.55 -5.69 8.21
C ALA A 311 18.56 -6.77 8.69
N SER A 312 18.91 -7.47 9.77
CA SER A 312 18.07 -8.47 10.42
C SER A 312 18.36 -8.47 11.93
N PRO A 313 17.48 -7.90 12.78
CA PRO A 313 16.22 -7.23 12.40
C PRO A 313 16.45 -5.87 11.71
N PHE A 314 15.53 -5.47 10.85
CA PHE A 314 15.44 -4.08 10.36
C PHE A 314 14.77 -3.22 11.45
N ASN A 315 15.40 -2.12 11.84
CA ASN A 315 14.86 -1.22 12.86
C ASN A 315 14.23 0.04 12.20
N PRO A 316 12.89 0.18 12.18
CA PRO A 316 12.23 1.31 11.53
C PRO A 316 12.49 2.66 12.21
N SER A 317 12.91 2.70 13.49
CA SER A 317 13.23 3.97 14.16
C SER A 317 14.51 4.63 13.65
N LEU A 318 15.34 3.89 12.90
CA LEU A 318 16.54 4.41 12.24
C LEU A 318 16.25 5.00 10.85
N VAL A 319 15.00 4.93 10.38
CA VAL A 319 14.60 5.53 9.11
C VAL A 319 14.42 7.03 9.30
N GLN A 320 15.28 7.82 8.66
CA GLN A 320 15.20 9.28 8.69
C GLN A 320 14.50 9.76 7.43
N ARG A 321 13.57 10.71 7.58
CA ARG A 321 12.81 11.32 6.48
C ARG A 321 13.17 12.79 6.38
N SER A 322 13.44 13.23 5.15
CA SER A 322 13.75 14.63 4.83
C SER A 322 12.87 15.10 3.69
N THR A 323 12.26 16.27 3.82
CA THR A 323 11.53 16.91 2.71
C THR A 323 12.55 17.59 1.80
N VAL A 324 12.54 17.24 0.52
CA VAL A 324 13.50 17.74 -0.48
C VAL A 324 12.84 18.58 -1.59
N GLY A 325 11.52 18.69 -1.56
CA GLY A 325 10.75 19.55 -2.46
C GLY A 325 9.32 19.04 -2.64
N ASP A 326 8.82 19.11 -3.87
CA ASP A 326 7.42 18.84 -4.21
C ASP A 326 7.27 18.22 -5.61
N ALA A 327 6.13 17.59 -5.83
CA ALA A 327 5.72 17.00 -7.09
C ALA A 327 4.27 17.36 -7.40
N THR A 328 4.00 17.55 -8.70
CA THR A 328 2.67 17.67 -9.26
C THR A 328 2.53 16.76 -10.47
N PHE A 329 1.47 15.95 -10.46
CA PHE A 329 1.03 15.18 -11.61
C PHE A 329 -0.17 15.88 -12.25
N THR A 330 -0.15 16.03 -13.57
CA THR A 330 -1.26 16.59 -14.36
C THR A 330 -1.57 15.64 -15.51
N PHE A 331 -2.65 14.88 -15.39
CA PHE A 331 -3.06 13.91 -16.39
C PHE A 331 -3.93 14.56 -17.46
N THR A 332 -3.63 14.25 -18.72
CA THR A 332 -4.48 14.64 -19.86
C THR A 332 -5.51 13.58 -20.18
N ASP A 333 -5.21 12.32 -19.87
CA ASP A 333 -6.10 11.17 -19.96
C ASP A 333 -5.60 10.05 -19.01
N ALA A 334 -6.22 8.86 -19.06
CA ALA A 334 -5.87 7.73 -18.20
C ALA A 334 -4.43 7.17 -18.39
N ASN A 335 -3.80 7.47 -19.54
CA ASN A 335 -2.54 6.90 -20.00
C ASN A 335 -1.45 7.94 -20.26
N ASN A 336 -1.76 9.24 -20.21
CA ASN A 336 -0.83 10.33 -20.49
C ASN A 336 -0.92 11.46 -19.47
N GLY A 337 0.22 12.06 -19.15
CA GLY A 337 0.26 13.21 -18.25
C GLY A 337 1.62 13.89 -18.21
N LYS A 338 1.75 14.82 -17.27
CA LYS A 338 2.99 15.54 -16.95
C LYS A 338 3.37 15.30 -15.51
N PHE A 339 4.63 14.98 -15.28
CA PHE A 339 5.26 14.95 -13.97
C PHE A 339 6.14 16.19 -13.82
N ARG A 340 5.67 17.15 -13.02
CA ARG A 340 6.46 18.30 -12.58
C ARG A 340 7.03 18.00 -11.22
N TYR A 341 8.29 18.32 -11.00
CA TYR A 341 8.91 18.26 -9.69
C TYR A 341 9.78 19.47 -9.43
N THR A 342 9.97 19.77 -8.15
CA THR A 342 11.05 20.59 -7.63
C THR A 342 11.81 19.76 -6.61
N VAL A 343 13.12 19.58 -6.78
CA VAL A 343 13.97 18.87 -5.82
C VAL A 343 15.24 19.67 -5.60
N ASN A 344 15.51 20.04 -4.34
CA ASN A 344 16.66 20.85 -3.94
C ASN A 344 16.84 22.12 -4.80
N GLY A 345 15.73 22.80 -5.11
CA GLY A 345 15.70 24.02 -5.93
C GLY A 345 15.78 23.81 -7.45
N VAL A 346 15.95 22.58 -7.94
CA VAL A 346 15.90 22.26 -9.37
C VAL A 346 14.48 21.85 -9.74
N THR A 347 13.90 22.55 -10.70
CA THR A 347 12.56 22.25 -11.22
C THR A 347 12.64 21.74 -12.66
N GLN A 348 11.93 20.66 -12.95
CA GLN A 348 11.67 20.22 -14.32
C GLN A 348 10.23 19.74 -14.48
N THR A 349 9.81 19.62 -15.74
CA THR A 349 8.55 18.99 -16.13
C THR A 349 8.87 17.94 -17.19
N LYS A 350 8.36 16.72 -16.99
CA LYS A 350 8.52 15.59 -17.91
C LYS A 350 7.14 15.16 -18.40
N ASP A 351 7.01 14.94 -19.70
CA ASP A 351 5.87 14.19 -20.22
C ASP A 351 6.03 12.72 -19.82
N ILE A 352 4.94 12.10 -19.37
CA ILE A 352 4.91 10.71 -18.92
C ILE A 352 3.73 9.96 -19.55
N THR A 353 3.95 8.68 -19.82
CA THR A 353 2.91 7.73 -20.23
C THR A 353 3.03 6.45 -19.39
N ARG A 354 2.01 5.59 -19.40
CA ARG A 354 2.11 4.27 -18.77
C ARG A 354 3.12 3.39 -19.52
N LEU A 355 3.91 2.61 -18.79
CA LEU A 355 4.78 1.62 -19.41
C LEU A 355 3.98 0.38 -19.77
N VAL A 356 3.81 0.13 -21.07
CA VAL A 356 3.20 -1.11 -21.59
C VAL A 356 4.32 -2.04 -22.07
N TYR A 357 4.39 -3.23 -21.48
CA TYR A 357 5.41 -4.24 -21.78
C TYR A 357 4.83 -5.64 -22.05
N ALA A 358 3.55 -5.88 -21.74
CA ALA A 358 2.85 -7.11 -22.09
C ALA A 358 1.34 -6.89 -22.25
N ASN A 359 0.64 -7.90 -22.75
CA ASN A 359 -0.82 -7.90 -22.86
C ASN A 359 -1.42 -9.16 -22.18
N PRO A 360 -2.63 -9.05 -21.60
CA PRO A 360 -3.38 -7.81 -21.37
C PRO A 360 -2.72 -6.90 -20.33
N VAL A 361 -2.88 -5.58 -20.48
CA VAL A 361 -2.47 -4.60 -19.45
C VAL A 361 -3.41 -4.65 -18.25
N THR A 362 -2.94 -4.26 -17.06
CA THR A 362 -3.83 -4.14 -15.89
C THR A 362 -4.74 -2.91 -15.98
N VAL A 363 -6.01 -3.07 -15.59
CA VAL A 363 -6.99 -2.00 -15.40
C VAL A 363 -7.38 -1.94 -13.93
N CYS A 364 -7.27 -0.78 -13.29
CA CYS A 364 -7.70 -0.55 -11.91
C CYS A 364 -8.94 0.36 -11.87
N LYS A 365 -9.92 0.06 -11.02
CA LYS A 365 -11.16 0.86 -10.89
C LYS A 365 -11.71 0.90 -9.48
#